data_AF-A0A4Q6B4T0-F1
#
_entry.id   AF-A0A4Q6B4T0-F1
#
_cell.length_a   1.000
_cell.length_b   1.000
_cell.length_c   1.000
_cell.angle_alpha   90.00
_cell.angle_beta   90.00
_cell.angle_gamma   90.00
#
_symmetry.space_group_name_H-M   'P 1'
#
loop_
_entity.id
_entity.type
_entity.pdbx_description
1 polymer ?
#
loop_
_entity_poly.entity_id
_entity_poly.type
_entity_poly.pdbx_seq_one_letter_code
_entity_poly.pdbx_strand_id
1 'polypeptide(L)'
;MKTFVLVSLFASMIACGSNAQNSESASAPDASKPHARYSFTLDARPLDGNFQNITVTRDEYGTYIANYHLVTSGFGSPVTDTNEEFYSLECVETKAARKLQKLACAVDLRPADGQLVELTLTRNEEGRYDAVLHTASYGNLISPATDVTRDLAFGLIRQN
;
A
#
# COMPACT_ATOMS: atom_id res chain seq x y z
N MET A 1 -34.22 -52.04 26.65
CA MET A 1 -32.94 -52.34 25.97
C MET A 1 -33.20 -52.45 24.47
N LYS A 2 -32.40 -51.70 23.70
CA LYS A 2 -31.96 -51.92 22.30
C LYS A 2 -32.98 -51.89 21.15
N THR A 3 -33.00 -50.69 20.59
CA THR A 3 -33.19 -50.27 19.19
C THR A 3 -32.43 -51.11 18.15
N PHE A 4 -33.08 -51.39 17.03
CA PHE A 4 -32.47 -51.62 15.71
C PHE A 4 -33.53 -51.41 14.62
N VAL A 5 -33.43 -50.34 13.83
CA VAL A 5 -33.97 -50.23 12.45
C VAL A 5 -33.12 -49.15 11.75
N LEU A 6 -32.16 -49.53 10.90
CA LEU A 6 -32.23 -49.79 9.46
C LEU A 6 -32.09 -48.50 8.62
N VAL A 7 -30.90 -48.39 8.04
CA VAL A 7 -30.42 -47.33 7.14
C VAL A 7 -31.16 -47.41 5.81
N SER A 8 -31.69 -46.29 5.31
CA SER A 8 -32.16 -46.14 3.94
C SER A 8 -31.28 -45.12 3.21
N LEU A 9 -30.63 -45.58 2.15
CA LEU A 9 -29.98 -44.74 1.14
C LEU A 9 -31.06 -44.11 0.26
N PHE A 10 -31.04 -42.78 0.12
CA PHE A 10 -31.61 -42.10 -1.03
C PHE A 10 -30.57 -41.15 -1.63
N ALA A 11 -30.07 -41.55 -2.80
CA ALA A 11 -29.40 -40.66 -3.73
C ALA A 11 -30.47 -39.74 -4.36
N SER A 12 -30.29 -38.44 -4.26
CA SER A 12 -31.07 -37.45 -5.01
C SER A 12 -30.09 -36.40 -5.53
N MET A 13 -29.72 -36.53 -6.81
CA MET A 13 -29.18 -35.41 -7.58
C MET A 13 -30.36 -34.56 -8.06
N ILE A 14 -30.38 -33.29 -7.66
CA ILE A 14 -31.04 -32.22 -8.43
C ILE A 14 -30.07 -31.04 -8.42
N ALA A 15 -29.39 -30.87 -9.56
CA ALA A 15 -28.77 -29.63 -9.95
C ALA A 15 -29.86 -28.75 -10.58
N CYS A 16 -30.12 -27.58 -10.00
CA CYS A 16 -30.72 -26.44 -10.71
C CYS A 16 -30.07 -25.17 -10.17
N GLY A 17 -29.49 -24.42 -11.09
CA GLY A 17 -28.53 -23.35 -10.85
C GLY A 17 -29.13 -22.14 -10.16
N SER A 18 -28.44 -21.71 -9.12
CA SER A 18 -28.54 -20.36 -8.57
C SER A 18 -27.63 -19.45 -9.39
N ASN A 19 -28.15 -18.86 -10.46
CA ASN A 19 -27.55 -17.68 -11.07
C ASN A 19 -27.78 -16.50 -10.11
N ALA A 20 -26.97 -16.44 -9.05
CA ALA A 20 -26.78 -15.21 -8.31
C ALA A 20 -25.92 -14.31 -9.21
N GLN A 21 -26.60 -13.48 -10.01
CA GLN A 21 -25.98 -12.28 -10.54
C GLN A 21 -25.59 -11.43 -9.34
N ASN A 22 -24.34 -11.58 -8.89
CA ASN A 22 -23.67 -10.60 -8.07
C ASN A 22 -23.63 -9.33 -8.91
N SER A 23 -24.64 -8.49 -8.71
CA SER A 23 -24.54 -7.09 -9.07
C SER A 23 -23.52 -6.52 -8.09
N GLU A 24 -22.25 -6.53 -8.50
CA GLU A 24 -21.25 -5.63 -7.97
C GLU A 24 -21.81 -4.22 -8.14
N SER A 25 -22.52 -3.74 -7.12
CA SER A 25 -22.69 -2.32 -6.91
C SER A 25 -21.29 -1.78 -6.64
N ALA A 26 -20.59 -1.42 -7.72
CA ALA A 26 -19.51 -0.46 -7.69
C ALA A 26 -20.08 0.76 -6.97
N SER A 27 -19.83 0.82 -5.66
CA SER A 27 -20.26 1.93 -4.83
C SER A 27 -19.53 3.14 -5.37
N ALA A 28 -20.29 4.05 -5.99
CA ALA A 28 -19.74 5.32 -6.45
C ALA A 28 -18.91 5.93 -5.31
N PRO A 29 -17.70 6.46 -5.59
CA PRO A 29 -16.86 7.05 -4.57
C PRO A 29 -17.67 8.14 -3.85
N ASP A 30 -17.86 7.94 -2.55
CA ASP A 30 -18.55 8.87 -1.66
C ASP A 30 -17.74 10.17 -1.57
N ALA A 31 -18.06 11.11 -2.46
CA ALA A 31 -17.43 12.43 -2.60
C ALA A 31 -17.57 13.31 -1.34
N SER A 32 -18.26 12.83 -0.30
CA SER A 32 -18.39 13.53 0.99
C SER A 32 -17.26 13.22 1.99
N LYS A 33 -16.42 12.20 1.73
CA LYS A 33 -15.31 11.87 2.62
C LYS A 33 -14.13 12.82 2.37
N PRO A 34 -13.59 13.49 3.40
CA PRO A 34 -12.40 14.32 3.23
C PRO A 34 -11.27 13.50 2.63
N HIS A 35 -10.56 14.07 1.65
CA HIS A 35 -9.38 13.45 1.06
C HIS A 35 -8.39 13.09 2.17
N ALA A 36 -8.21 11.79 2.41
CA ALA A 36 -7.24 11.32 3.37
C ALA A 36 -5.85 11.73 2.87
N ARG A 37 -5.15 12.54 3.68
CA ARG A 37 -3.78 12.97 3.40
C ARG A 37 -2.88 12.54 4.55
N TYR A 38 -1.82 11.84 4.20
CA TYR A 38 -0.72 11.50 5.09
C TYR A 38 0.52 12.27 4.65
N SER A 39 1.25 12.82 5.61
CA SER A 39 2.55 13.43 5.34
C SER A 39 3.52 13.03 6.44
N PHE A 40 4.72 12.62 6.04
CA PHE A 40 5.77 12.14 6.92
C PHE A 40 7.06 12.84 6.51
N THR A 41 7.74 13.48 7.46
CA THR A 41 8.94 14.27 7.13
C THR A 41 10.06 14.05 8.13
N LEU A 42 11.28 14.18 7.63
CA LEU A 42 12.49 14.31 8.41
C LEU A 42 13.35 15.40 7.77
N ASP A 43 13.63 16.46 8.53
CA ASP A 43 14.57 17.49 8.12
C ASP A 43 15.85 17.39 8.94
N ALA A 44 16.87 16.77 8.37
CA ALA A 44 18.19 16.64 8.99
C ALA A 44 19.23 17.60 8.36
N ARG A 45 18.83 18.49 7.45
CA ARG A 45 19.72 19.43 6.75
C ARG A 45 20.59 20.30 7.68
N PRO A 46 20.13 20.74 8.87
CA PRO A 46 20.99 21.50 9.78
C PRO A 46 22.20 20.73 10.33
N LEU A 47 22.24 19.41 10.19
CA LEU A 47 23.26 18.50 10.74
C LEU A 47 23.99 17.72 9.62
N ASP A 48 24.14 18.31 8.43
CA ASP A 48 24.67 17.68 7.22
C ASP A 48 23.84 16.47 6.73
N GLY A 49 22.57 16.39 7.14
CA GLY A 49 21.65 15.34 6.74
C GLY A 49 20.77 15.72 5.54
N ASN A 50 19.93 14.77 5.12
CA ASN A 50 18.98 14.97 4.04
C ASN A 50 17.65 15.52 4.57
N PHE A 51 16.91 16.21 3.71
CA PHE A 51 15.47 16.41 3.89
C PHE A 51 14.72 15.31 3.15
N GLN A 52 13.79 14.66 3.85
CA GLN A 52 12.96 13.59 3.33
C GLN A 52 11.50 13.91 3.63
N ASN A 53 10.64 13.74 2.64
CA ASN A 53 9.19 13.90 2.78
C ASN A 53 8.47 12.82 1.98
N ILE A 54 7.54 12.13 2.62
CA ILE A 54 6.62 11.21 1.96
C ILE A 54 5.21 11.75 2.18
N THR A 55 4.50 12.01 1.08
CA THR A 55 3.07 12.37 1.13
C THR A 55 2.26 11.28 0.44
N VAL A 56 1.13 10.92 1.04
CA VAL A 56 0.17 9.97 0.45
C VAL A 56 -1.19 10.63 0.46
N THR A 57 -1.75 10.88 -0.72
CA THR A 57 -3.00 11.63 -0.89
C THR A 57 -4.01 10.77 -1.61
N ARG A 58 -5.23 10.69 -1.08
CA ARG A 58 -6.36 10.03 -1.75
C ARG A 58 -6.92 10.93 -2.84
N ASP A 59 -7.02 10.42 -4.06
CA ASP A 59 -7.59 11.14 -5.20
C ASP A 59 -9.13 11.07 -5.23
N GLU A 60 -9.72 11.64 -6.28
CA GLU A 60 -11.17 11.66 -6.52
C GLU A 60 -11.75 10.29 -6.90
N TYR A 61 -10.93 9.37 -7.38
CA TYR A 61 -11.30 8.00 -7.74
C TYR A 61 -11.23 7.04 -6.56
N GLY A 62 -10.72 7.51 -5.41
CA GLY A 62 -10.59 6.75 -4.20
C GLY A 62 -9.29 5.94 -4.11
N THR A 63 -8.42 6.03 -5.12
CA THR A 63 -7.04 5.55 -5.12
C THR A 63 -6.11 6.55 -4.44
N TYR A 64 -4.86 6.16 -4.24
CA TYR A 64 -3.86 6.98 -3.58
C TYR A 64 -2.67 7.27 -4.49
N ILE A 65 -2.13 8.47 -4.34
CA ILE A 65 -0.87 8.90 -4.96
C ILE A 65 0.13 9.10 -3.82
N ALA A 66 1.27 8.43 -3.90
CA ALA A 66 2.39 8.62 -2.99
C ALA A 66 3.51 9.39 -3.70
N ASN A 67 4.02 10.43 -3.05
CA ASN A 67 5.13 11.25 -3.53
C ASN A 67 6.25 11.20 -2.48
N TYR A 68 7.44 10.78 -2.89
CA TYR A 68 8.66 10.77 -2.09
C TYR A 68 9.62 11.85 -2.61
N HIS A 69 9.89 12.84 -1.75
CA HIS A 69 10.78 13.96 -2.03
C HIS A 69 12.03 13.86 -1.15
N LEU A 70 13.20 13.85 -1.80
CA LEU A 70 14.51 13.79 -1.16
C LEU A 70 15.36 14.96 -1.63
N VAL A 71 15.81 15.77 -0.67
CA VAL A 71 16.83 16.78 -0.91
C VAL A 71 18.09 16.40 -0.15
N THR A 72 19.17 16.15 -0.89
CA THR A 72 20.48 15.87 -0.33
C THR A 72 21.32 17.14 -0.31
N SER A 73 21.87 17.49 0.84
CA SER A 73 22.83 18.59 0.99
C SER A 73 24.09 18.06 1.64
N GLY A 74 25.21 18.07 0.91
CA GLY A 74 26.51 17.66 1.43
C GLY A 74 27.50 18.82 1.34
N PHE A 75 28.41 18.92 2.31
CA PHE A 75 29.48 19.92 2.29
C PHE A 75 30.38 19.70 1.06
N GLY A 76 30.37 20.65 0.12
CA GLY A 76 31.14 20.59 -1.12
C GLY A 76 30.59 19.65 -2.21
N SER A 77 29.42 19.05 -2.02
CA SER A 77 28.72 18.26 -3.04
C SER A 77 27.55 19.04 -3.62
N PRO A 78 27.18 18.83 -4.91
CA PRO A 78 25.99 19.45 -5.47
C PRO A 78 24.75 18.99 -4.72
N VAL A 79 23.86 19.94 -4.41
CA VAL A 79 22.54 19.63 -3.87
C VAL A 79 21.77 18.84 -4.91
N THR A 80 21.27 17.67 -4.53
CA THR A 80 20.37 16.89 -5.39
C THR A 80 18.96 16.99 -4.86
N ASP A 81 18.01 17.23 -5.76
CA ASP A 81 16.58 17.28 -5.47
C ASP A 81 15.90 16.21 -6.32
N THR A 82 15.42 15.15 -5.66
CA THR A 82 14.83 13.98 -6.31
C THR A 82 13.38 13.84 -5.86
N ASN A 83 12.49 13.60 -6.82
CA ASN A 83 11.08 13.34 -6.57
C ASN A 83 10.67 12.04 -7.27
N GLU A 84 10.08 11.11 -6.51
CA GLU A 84 9.54 9.84 -7.02
C GLU A 84 8.05 9.76 -6.71
N GLU A 85 7.25 9.42 -7.73
CA GLU A 85 5.79 9.34 -7.61
C GLU A 85 5.26 7.95 -7.93
N PHE A 86 4.32 7.49 -7.11
CA PHE A 86 3.66 6.21 -7.21
C PHE A 86 2.16 6.42 -7.27
N TYR A 87 1.52 5.84 -8.29
CA TYR A 87 0.14 6.14 -8.65
C TYR A 87 -0.78 4.93 -8.44
N SER A 88 -2.09 5.21 -8.38
CA SER A 88 -3.14 4.20 -8.36
C SER A 88 -2.98 3.18 -7.23
N LEU A 89 -2.46 3.63 -6.09
CA LEU A 89 -2.22 2.76 -4.94
C LEU A 89 -3.53 2.50 -4.19
N GLU A 90 -3.69 1.29 -3.68
CA GLU A 90 -4.67 0.94 -2.68
C GLU A 90 -4.01 0.92 -1.30
N CYS A 91 -4.50 1.73 -0.36
CA CYS A 91 -3.91 1.85 0.97
C CYS A 91 -4.80 1.25 2.07
N VAL A 92 -4.16 0.48 2.96
CA VAL A 92 -4.75 -0.08 4.17
C VAL A 92 -4.09 0.52 5.40
N GLU A 93 -4.93 1.01 6.31
CA GLU A 93 -4.50 1.62 7.57
C GLU A 93 -4.66 0.64 8.73
N THR A 94 -3.58 0.45 9.50
CA THR A 94 -3.63 -0.22 10.79
C THR A 94 -3.50 0.82 11.90
N LYS A 95 -4.48 0.91 12.80
CA LYS A 95 -4.50 1.85 13.93
C LYS A 95 -4.53 1.10 15.26
N ALA A 96 -3.81 1.63 16.25
CA ALA A 96 -3.91 1.20 17.65
C ALA A 96 -4.09 2.43 18.54
N ALA A 97 -5.09 2.40 19.43
CA ALA A 97 -5.46 3.53 20.29
C ALA A 97 -5.61 4.86 19.52
N ARG A 98 -6.29 4.82 18.35
CA ARG A 98 -6.48 5.96 17.42
C ARG A 98 -5.20 6.53 16.78
N LYS A 99 -4.03 5.96 17.05
CA LYS A 99 -2.77 6.31 16.39
C LYS A 99 -2.55 5.39 15.19
N LEU A 100 -2.11 5.96 14.07
CA LEU A 100 -1.65 5.18 12.92
C LEU A 100 -0.42 4.36 13.35
N GLN A 101 -0.45 3.06 13.11
CA GLN A 101 0.67 2.15 13.37
C GLN A 101 1.31 1.68 12.08
N LYS A 102 0.51 1.45 11.04
CA LYS A 102 1.00 1.08 9.72
C LYS A 102 0.10 1.67 8.64
N LEU A 103 0.71 2.15 7.56
CA LEU A 103 0.06 2.45 6.30
C LEU A 103 0.74 1.60 5.23
N ALA A 104 0.01 0.67 4.64
CA ALA A 104 0.50 -0.16 3.55
C ALA A 104 -0.27 0.21 2.28
N CYS A 105 0.45 0.65 1.26
CA CYS A 105 -0.10 1.07 -0.02
C CYS A 105 0.49 0.18 -1.12
N ALA A 106 -0.35 -0.40 -1.97
CA ALA A 106 0.11 -1.31 -3.01
C ALA A 106 -0.63 -1.11 -4.33
N VAL A 107 0.04 -1.40 -5.44
CA VAL A 107 -0.57 -1.59 -6.75
C VAL A 107 0.14 -2.73 -7.47
N ASP A 108 -0.63 -3.67 -8.02
CA ASP A 108 -0.10 -4.79 -8.79
C ASP A 108 -0.40 -4.61 -10.27
N LEU A 109 0.56 -4.07 -11.02
CA LEU A 109 0.44 -3.88 -12.47
C LEU A 109 1.05 -5.04 -13.27
N ARG A 110 1.58 -6.07 -12.60
CA ARG A 110 2.28 -7.18 -13.27
C ARG A 110 1.47 -7.92 -14.34
N PRO A 111 0.14 -8.08 -14.25
CA PRO A 111 -0.63 -8.71 -15.32
C PRO A 111 -0.61 -7.97 -16.67
N ALA A 112 -0.25 -6.68 -16.68
CA ALA A 112 -0.21 -5.82 -17.86
C ALA A 112 1.24 -5.42 -18.24
N ASP A 113 2.19 -6.34 -18.07
CA ASP A 113 3.65 -6.10 -18.21
C ASP A 113 4.21 -5.03 -17.26
N GLY A 114 3.48 -4.71 -16.19
CA GLY A 114 3.86 -3.71 -15.21
C GLY A 114 4.64 -4.26 -14.02
N GLN A 115 4.71 -3.44 -12.97
CA GLN A 115 5.43 -3.70 -11.74
C GLN A 115 4.45 -3.74 -10.55
N LEU A 116 4.71 -4.64 -9.60
CA LEU A 116 4.18 -4.56 -8.25
C LEU A 116 4.93 -3.47 -7.52
N VAL A 117 4.22 -2.51 -6.94
CA VAL A 117 4.78 -1.48 -6.07
C VAL A 117 4.08 -1.55 -4.73
N GLU A 118 4.85 -1.70 -3.65
CA GLU A 118 4.36 -1.77 -2.28
C GLU A 118 5.13 -0.77 -1.42
N LEU A 119 4.46 0.29 -0.98
CA LEU A 119 4.98 1.26 -0.01
C LEU A 119 4.42 0.94 1.37
N THR A 120 5.29 0.67 2.33
CA THR A 120 4.90 0.46 3.73
C THR A 120 5.53 1.52 4.61
N LEU A 121 4.70 2.23 5.38
CA LEU A 121 5.14 3.08 6.49
C LEU A 121 4.74 2.44 7.81
N THR A 122 5.71 2.15 8.66
CA THR A 122 5.49 1.47 9.95
C THR A 122 5.98 2.36 11.10
N ARG A 123 5.15 2.49 12.14
CA ARG A 123 5.49 3.22 13.35
C ARG A 123 6.41 2.37 14.23
N ASN A 124 7.58 2.90 14.56
CA ASN A 124 8.56 2.25 15.43
C ASN A 124 8.27 2.52 16.92
N GLU A 125 9.10 1.94 17.80
CA GLU A 125 8.94 2.03 19.26
C GLU A 125 9.09 3.47 19.79
N GLU A 126 9.91 4.28 19.13
CA GLU A 126 10.08 5.71 19.42
C GLU A 126 8.89 6.56 18.94
N GLY A 127 7.96 5.94 18.21
CA GLY A 127 6.77 6.59 17.68
C GLY A 127 6.99 7.37 16.40
N ARG A 128 8.15 7.21 15.76
CA ARG A 128 8.50 7.69 14.42
C ARG A 128 8.11 6.64 13.37
N TYR A 129 8.24 6.96 12.09
CA TYR A 129 7.86 6.08 11.00
C TYR A 129 9.05 5.74 10.10
N ASP A 130 9.16 4.46 9.77
CA ASP A 130 10.11 3.94 8.82
C ASP A 130 9.37 3.55 7.54
N ALA A 131 9.93 3.91 6.39
CA ALA A 131 9.33 3.74 5.09
C ALA A 131 10.14 2.78 4.22
N VAL A 132 9.49 1.71 3.78
CA VAL A 132 10.07 0.66 2.93
C VAL A 132 9.29 0.60 1.64
N LEU A 133 10.00 0.57 0.52
CA LEU A 133 9.46 0.36 -0.81
C LEU A 133 9.90 -1.02 -1.30
N HIS A 134 8.93 -1.88 -1.58
CA HIS A 134 9.14 -3.14 -2.26
C HIS A 134 8.60 -3.02 -3.69
N THR A 135 9.42 -3.42 -4.66
CA THR A 135 9.06 -3.42 -6.07
C THR A 135 9.42 -4.75 -6.71
N ALA A 136 8.50 -5.33 -7.47
CA ALA A 136 8.75 -6.58 -8.17
C ALA A 136 8.16 -6.56 -9.58
N SER A 137 8.90 -7.06 -10.57
CA SER A 137 8.43 -7.20 -11.95
C SER A 137 8.72 -8.61 -12.47
N TYR A 138 7.85 -9.09 -13.37
CA TYR A 138 8.16 -10.31 -14.11
C TYR A 138 9.21 -10.03 -15.19
N GLY A 139 10.02 -11.04 -15.49
CA GLY A 139 10.94 -10.97 -16.61
C GLY A 139 10.16 -11.04 -17.91
N ASN A 140 10.56 -10.21 -18.87
CA ASN A 140 10.07 -10.27 -20.24
C ASN A 140 11.24 -10.54 -21.20
N LEU A 141 10.98 -10.48 -22.51
CA LEU A 141 12.01 -10.72 -23.55
C LEU A 141 13.18 -9.71 -23.51
N ILE A 142 12.99 -8.56 -22.86
CA ILE A 142 13.90 -7.41 -22.87
C ILE A 142 14.59 -7.22 -21.51
N SER A 143 13.96 -7.63 -20.41
CA SER A 143 14.44 -7.37 -19.06
C SER A 143 14.22 -8.58 -18.14
N PRO A 144 15.19 -8.91 -17.28
CA PRO A 144 15.03 -9.98 -16.30
C PRO A 144 13.97 -9.62 -15.26
N ALA A 145 13.45 -10.63 -14.58
CA ALA A 145 12.59 -10.42 -13.41
C ALA A 145 13.38 -9.65 -12.33
N THR A 146 12.69 -8.76 -11.62
CA THR A 146 13.28 -8.01 -10.51
C THR A 146 12.43 -8.15 -9.26
N ASP A 147 13.09 -8.18 -8.12
CA ASP A 147 12.49 -8.16 -6.78
C ASP A 147 13.46 -7.35 -5.92
N VAL A 148 13.05 -6.14 -5.55
CA VAL A 148 13.90 -5.16 -4.88
C VAL A 148 13.14 -4.58 -3.72
N THR A 149 13.74 -4.65 -2.54
CA THR A 149 13.30 -3.92 -1.36
C THR A 149 14.31 -2.80 -1.08
N ARG A 150 13.82 -1.57 -0.92
CA ARG A 150 14.62 -0.38 -0.62
C ARG A 150 14.02 0.33 0.58
N ASP A 151 14.86 0.60 1.57
CA ASP A 151 14.52 1.52 2.65
C ASP A 151 14.54 2.95 2.10
N LEU A 152 13.38 3.62 2.06
CA LEU A 152 13.29 4.98 1.57
C LEU A 152 13.77 5.98 2.61
N ALA A 153 13.31 5.81 3.85
CA ALA A 153 13.53 6.74 4.93
C ALA A 153 13.31 6.08 6.29
N PHE A 154 14.01 6.56 7.30
CA PHE A 154 13.87 6.12 8.69
C PHE A 154 13.55 7.30 9.60
N GLY A 155 12.82 7.05 10.67
CA GLY A 155 12.63 8.03 11.73
C GLY A 155 11.77 9.25 11.34
N LEU A 156 10.92 9.10 10.32
CA LEU A 156 10.02 10.16 9.85
C LEU A 156 9.00 10.56 10.92
N ILE A 157 8.64 11.84 10.93
CA ILE A 157 7.62 12.41 11.81
C ILE A 157 6.36 12.65 11.00
N ARG A 158 5.23 12.08 11.44
CA ARG A 158 3.93 12.33 10.82
C ARG A 158 3.50 13.78 11.07
N GLN A 159 3.19 14.49 10.00
CA GLN A 159 2.56 15.81 10.03
C GLN A 159 1.02 15.63 10.06
N ASN A 160 0.35 16.47 10.85
CA ASN A 160 -1.11 16.45 11.00
C ASN A 160 -1.80 17.24 9.90
#